data_AF-A0A4Y8M7E1-F1
#
_entry.id   AF-A0A4Y8M7E1-F1
#
_cell.length_a   1.000
_cell.length_b   1.000
_cell.length_c   1.000
_cell.angle_alpha   90.00
_cell.angle_beta   90.00
_cell.angle_gamma   90.00
#
_symmetry.space_group_name_H-M   'P 1'
#
loop_
_entity.id
_entity.type
_entity.pdbx_description
1 polymer ?
#
loop_
_entity_poly.entity_id
_entity_poly.type
_entity_poly.pdbx_seq_one_letter_code
_entity_poly.pdbx_strand_id
1 'polypeptide(L)'
;MVDRYERDDRNERNDRNERNDRNERNERNKNPEPNLRGDEAYRKELEELQKVDFALVELTLYLDTHPTDMQSVQQFNQLAQRRQHMANEFEMKYGPLLQFGHSYSRFPWQWVDSPWPWQV
;
A
#
# COMPACT_ATOMS: atom_id res chain seq x y z
N MET A 1 61.58 11.97 -30.82
CA MET A 1 60.42 12.79 -31.20
C MET A 1 59.22 12.02 -30.71
N VAL A 2 58.64 12.39 -29.57
CA VAL A 2 57.64 11.55 -28.86
C VAL A 2 56.26 11.96 -29.34
N ASP A 3 55.55 11.01 -29.97
CA ASP A 3 54.26 11.24 -30.61
C ASP A 3 53.21 11.78 -29.64
N ARG A 4 52.49 12.80 -30.10
CA ARG A 4 51.53 13.61 -29.33
C ARG A 4 50.16 12.91 -29.15
N TYR A 5 50.01 11.65 -29.58
CA TYR A 5 48.70 10.97 -29.70
C TYR A 5 48.35 9.97 -28.57
N GLU A 6 49.11 9.88 -27.48
CA GLU A 6 48.85 8.90 -26.39
C GLU A 6 48.23 9.50 -25.11
N ARG A 7 47.88 10.79 -25.09
CA ARG A 7 47.38 11.46 -23.87
C ARG A 7 45.86 11.47 -23.73
N ASP A 8 45.09 11.24 -24.79
CA ASP A 8 43.63 11.41 -24.76
C ASP A 8 42.88 10.15 -24.28
N ASP A 9 43.43 8.95 -24.46
CA ASP A 9 42.77 7.68 -24.07
C ASP A 9 42.72 7.42 -22.55
N ARG A 10 43.58 8.08 -21.77
CA ARG A 10 43.60 7.90 -20.31
C ARG A 10 42.49 8.67 -19.60
N ASN A 11 42.03 9.78 -20.18
CA ASN A 11 41.05 10.64 -19.53
C ASN A 11 39.63 10.04 -19.61
N GLU A 12 39.28 9.38 -20.73
CA GLU A 12 37.97 8.74 -20.89
C GLU A 12 37.76 7.51 -20.00
N ARG A 13 38.84 6.79 -19.65
CA ARG A 13 38.76 5.61 -18.78
C ARG A 13 38.47 6.01 -17.33
N ASN A 14 39.03 7.13 -16.87
CA ASN A 14 38.76 7.67 -15.54
C ASN A 14 37.32 8.16 -15.41
N ASP A 15 36.78 8.84 -16.43
CA ASP A 15 35.38 9.31 -16.43
C ASP A 15 34.36 8.16 -16.43
N ARG A 16 34.66 7.03 -17.08
CA ARG A 16 33.80 5.83 -17.05
C ARG A 16 33.81 5.16 -15.68
N ASN A 17 34.98 5.07 -15.04
CA ASN A 17 35.08 4.47 -13.70
C ASN A 17 34.32 5.30 -12.65
N GLU A 18 34.41 6.64 -12.69
CA GLU A 18 33.66 7.49 -11.74
C GLU A 18 32.14 7.42 -11.93
N ARG A 19 31.66 7.25 -13.17
CA ARG A 19 30.23 7.06 -13.47
C ARG A 19 29.73 5.71 -12.96
N ASN A 20 30.55 4.66 -13.11
CA ASN A 20 30.24 3.33 -12.59
C ASN A 20 30.21 3.33 -11.05
N ASP A 21 31.18 3.95 -10.37
CA ASP A 21 31.20 4.05 -8.91
C ASP A 21 30.00 4.84 -8.34
N ARG A 22 29.55 5.89 -9.04
CA ARG A 22 28.34 6.64 -8.67
C ARG A 22 27.06 5.81 -8.89
N ASN A 23 26.99 5.03 -9.96
CA ASN A 23 25.86 4.11 -10.20
C ASN A 23 25.81 3.00 -9.16
N GLU A 24 26.94 2.39 -8.81
CA GLU A 24 27.00 1.31 -7.81
C GLU A 24 26.63 1.80 -6.39
N ARG A 25 26.97 3.04 -6.03
CA ARG A 25 26.51 3.66 -4.77
C ARG A 25 25.00 3.96 -4.77
N ASN A 26 24.44 4.30 -5.93
CA ASN A 26 23.00 4.56 -6.07
C ASN A 26 22.17 3.26 -6.04
N GLU A 27 22.72 2.15 -6.52
CA GLU A 27 22.08 0.83 -6.46
C GLU A 27 22.06 0.24 -5.05
N ARG A 28 23.11 0.49 -4.23
CA ARG A 28 23.16 0.04 -2.83
C ARG A 28 22.19 0.76 -1.90
N ASN A 29 21.61 1.89 -2.32
CA ASN A 29 20.70 2.71 -1.52
C ASN A 29 19.21 2.52 -1.88
N LYS A 30 18.89 1.48 -2.67
CA LYS A 30 17.51 0.99 -2.76
C LYS A 30 17.19 0.24 -1.46
N ASN A 31 16.67 0.96 -0.47
CA ASN A 31 15.93 0.31 0.62
C ASN A 31 14.95 -0.67 -0.02
N PRO A 32 14.88 -1.94 0.42
CA PRO A 32 13.92 -2.88 -0.11
C PRO A 32 12.54 -2.28 0.15
N GLU A 33 11.80 -1.96 -0.91
CA GLU A 33 10.42 -1.54 -0.74
C GLU A 33 9.68 -2.66 -0.02
N PRO A 34 8.93 -2.35 1.06
CA PRO A 34 8.21 -3.37 1.79
C PRO A 34 7.27 -4.09 0.80
N ASN A 35 7.47 -5.39 0.65
CA ASN A 35 6.71 -6.20 -0.29
C ASN A 35 5.30 -6.44 0.26
N LEU A 36 4.45 -5.42 0.16
CA LEU A 36 3.04 -5.42 0.57
C LEU A 36 2.23 -6.57 -0.08
N ARG A 37 2.72 -7.15 -1.18
CA ARG A 37 2.02 -8.14 -2.01
C ARG A 37 1.97 -9.56 -1.43
N GLY A 38 2.69 -9.85 -0.36
CA GLY A 38 2.80 -11.22 0.19
C GLY A 38 2.63 -11.34 1.70
N ASP A 39 2.34 -10.23 2.39
CA ASP A 39 2.33 -10.22 3.85
C ASP A 39 1.07 -10.91 4.40
N GLU A 40 1.25 -12.02 5.12
CA GLU A 40 0.18 -12.76 5.79
C GLU A 40 -0.65 -11.85 6.73
N ALA A 41 0.01 -10.86 7.34
CA ALA A 41 -0.64 -9.84 8.15
C ALA A 41 -1.63 -8.98 7.36
N TYR A 42 -1.26 -8.53 6.15
CA TYR A 42 -2.14 -7.75 5.27
C TYR A 42 -3.42 -8.53 4.97
N ARG A 43 -3.28 -9.81 4.56
CA ARG A 43 -4.41 -10.67 4.21
C ARG A 43 -5.33 -10.88 5.39
N LYS A 44 -4.76 -11.16 6.57
CA LYS A 44 -5.52 -11.37 7.80
C LYS A 44 -6.27 -10.12 8.23
N GLU A 45 -5.63 -8.96 8.22
CA GLU A 45 -6.29 -7.70 8.60
C GLU A 45 -7.40 -7.33 7.60
N LEU A 46 -7.17 -7.56 6.30
CA LEU A 46 -8.18 -7.35 5.27
C LEU A 46 -9.37 -8.32 5.42
N GLU A 47 -9.11 -9.60 5.71
CA GLU A 47 -10.14 -10.62 5.92
C GLU A 47 -11.03 -10.26 7.13
N GLU A 48 -10.42 -9.80 8.23
CA GLU A 48 -11.19 -9.35 9.40
C GLU A 48 -12.09 -8.14 9.09
N LEU A 49 -11.60 -7.19 8.27
CA LEU A 49 -12.42 -6.08 7.82
C LEU A 49 -13.60 -6.57 6.96
N GLN A 50 -13.34 -7.49 6.02
CA GLN A 50 -14.36 -8.08 5.16
C GLN A 50 -15.43 -8.84 5.95
N LYS A 51 -15.06 -9.56 7.02
CA LYS A 51 -16.02 -10.23 7.92
C LYS A 51 -17.00 -9.23 8.54
N VAL A 52 -16.49 -8.07 8.97
CA VAL A 52 -17.34 -7.02 9.56
C VAL A 52 -18.19 -6.33 8.50
N ASP A 53 -17.64 -6.06 7.32
CA ASP A 53 -18.42 -5.53 6.20
C ASP A 53 -19.57 -6.49 5.81
N PHE A 54 -19.33 -7.81 5.78
CA PHE A 54 -20.37 -8.82 5.57
C PHE A 54 -21.44 -8.78 6.65
N ALA A 55 -21.05 -8.77 7.93
CA ALA A 55 -22.00 -8.71 9.05
C ALA A 55 -22.87 -7.44 9.03
N LEU A 56 -22.32 -6.30 8.61
CA LEU A 56 -23.06 -5.04 8.45
C LEU A 56 -24.11 -5.12 7.34
N VAL A 57 -23.77 -5.75 6.21
CA VAL A 57 -24.72 -5.99 5.10
C VAL A 57 -25.85 -6.90 5.56
N GLU A 58 -25.53 -8.02 6.20
CA GLU A 58 -26.53 -8.97 6.71
C GLU A 58 -27.45 -8.32 7.74
N LEU A 59 -26.92 -7.52 8.67
CA LEU A 59 -27.74 -6.80 9.64
C LEU A 59 -28.65 -5.76 9.00
N THR A 60 -28.17 -5.08 7.95
CA THR A 60 -29.00 -4.13 7.19
C THR A 60 -30.19 -4.87 6.57
N LEU A 61 -29.93 -5.99 5.90
CA LEU A 61 -30.98 -6.81 5.28
C LEU A 61 -31.96 -7.37 6.32
N TYR A 62 -31.48 -7.77 7.50
CA TYR A 62 -32.34 -8.20 8.60
C TYR A 62 -33.23 -7.04 9.10
N LEU A 63 -32.63 -5.86 9.33
CA LEU A 63 -33.35 -4.67 9.83
C LEU A 63 -34.38 -4.13 8.84
N ASP A 64 -34.21 -4.33 7.53
CA ASP A 64 -35.23 -4.02 6.52
C ASP A 64 -36.56 -4.76 6.78
N THR A 65 -36.49 -5.93 7.42
CA THR A 65 -37.66 -6.74 7.79
C THR A 65 -38.05 -6.60 9.27
N HIS A 66 -37.13 -6.17 10.15
CA HIS A 66 -37.34 -6.03 11.60
C HIS A 66 -36.89 -4.65 12.13
N PRO A 67 -37.53 -3.53 11.70
CA PRO A 67 -37.05 -2.18 11.99
C PRO A 67 -37.18 -1.77 13.47
N THR A 68 -38.01 -2.47 14.25
CA THR A 68 -38.22 -2.18 15.68
C THR A 68 -37.30 -2.97 16.60
N ASP A 69 -36.41 -3.82 16.05
CA ASP A 69 -35.45 -4.58 16.84
C ASP A 69 -34.28 -3.69 17.30
N MET A 70 -34.43 -3.13 18.49
CA MET A 70 -33.43 -2.25 19.10
C MET A 70 -32.07 -2.93 19.31
N GLN A 71 -32.05 -4.25 19.57
CA GLN A 71 -30.79 -4.97 19.81
C GLN A 71 -29.97 -5.05 18.53
N SER A 72 -30.64 -5.37 17.41
CA SER A 72 -30.02 -5.43 16.09
C SER A 72 -29.51 -4.05 15.63
N VAL A 73 -30.24 -2.97 15.92
CA VAL A 73 -29.77 -1.60 15.66
C VAL A 73 -28.53 -1.25 16.49
N GLN A 74 -28.50 -1.62 17.77
CA GLN A 74 -27.32 -1.40 18.61
C GLN A 74 -26.10 -2.17 18.10
N GLN A 75 -26.30 -3.43 17.70
CA GLN A 75 -25.23 -4.26 17.13
C GLN A 75 -24.70 -3.66 15.82
N PHE A 76 -25.57 -3.20 14.94
CA PHE A 76 -25.19 -2.52 13.71
C PHE A 76 -24.31 -1.29 13.99
N ASN A 77 -24.73 -0.42 14.92
CA ASN A 77 -23.96 0.77 15.28
C ASN A 77 -22.59 0.44 15.87
N GLN A 78 -22.51 -0.59 16.71
CA GLN A 78 -21.24 -1.06 17.29
C GLN A 78 -20.30 -1.59 16.20
N LEU A 79 -20.81 -2.40 15.27
CA LEU A 79 -20.02 -2.92 14.16
C LEU A 79 -19.58 -1.81 13.20
N ALA A 80 -20.44 -0.82 12.93
CA ALA A 80 -20.11 0.31 12.06
C ALA A 80 -18.95 1.13 12.63
N GLN A 81 -18.97 1.40 13.94
CA GLN A 81 -17.86 2.07 14.63
C GLN A 81 -16.58 1.24 14.58
N ARG A 82 -16.68 -0.07 14.84
CA ARG A 82 -15.53 -0.99 14.77
C ARG A 82 -14.92 -1.02 13.37
N ARG A 83 -15.76 -1.10 12.34
CA ARG A 83 -15.37 -1.07 10.92
C ARG A 83 -14.61 0.19 10.58
N GLN A 84 -15.10 1.36 11.04
CA GLN A 84 -14.42 2.63 10.82
C GLN A 84 -13.02 2.65 11.45
N HIS A 85 -12.88 2.12 12.67
CA HIS A 85 -11.58 2.04 13.34
C HIS A 85 -10.60 1.12 12.59
N MET A 86 -11.04 -0.10 12.24
CA MET A 86 -10.19 -1.06 11.52
C MET A 86 -9.78 -0.55 10.14
N ALA A 87 -10.70 0.09 9.40
CA ALA A 87 -10.39 0.69 8.10
C ALA A 87 -9.34 1.80 8.23
N ASN A 88 -9.42 2.63 9.27
CA ASN A 88 -8.43 3.69 9.51
C ASN A 88 -7.05 3.10 9.84
N GLU A 89 -6.97 2.11 10.75
CA GLU A 89 -5.71 1.45 11.05
C GLU A 89 -5.10 0.76 9.82
N PHE A 90 -5.94 0.13 9.01
CA PHE A 90 -5.53 -0.49 7.75
C PHE A 90 -4.96 0.55 6.78
N GLU A 91 -5.64 1.69 6.63
CA GLU A 91 -5.20 2.78 5.76
C GLU A 91 -3.86 3.39 6.20
N MET A 92 -3.64 3.52 7.51
CA MET A 92 -2.38 4.01 8.06
C MET A 92 -1.20 3.09 7.74
N LYS A 93 -1.42 1.77 7.70
CA LYS A 93 -0.37 0.77 7.46
C LYS A 93 -0.10 0.54 5.97
N TYR A 94 -1.17 0.41 5.18
CA TYR A 94 -1.09 -0.13 3.83
C TYR A 94 -1.43 0.88 2.73
N GLY A 95 -1.94 2.06 3.10
CA GLY A 95 -2.36 3.09 2.16
C GLY A 95 -3.87 3.11 1.92
N PRO A 96 -4.34 3.94 0.98
CA PRO A 96 -5.76 4.27 0.88
C PRO A 96 -6.62 3.06 0.49
N LEU A 97 -7.78 2.92 1.15
CA LEU A 97 -8.67 1.76 1.02
C LEU A 97 -9.97 2.07 0.27
N LEU A 98 -10.56 3.26 0.49
CA LEU A 98 -11.82 3.69 -0.09
C LEU A 98 -11.64 4.74 -1.21
N GLN A 99 -12.19 4.41 -2.38
CA GLN A 99 -12.14 5.25 -3.58
C GLN A 99 -13.03 6.50 -3.42
N PHE A 100 -13.05 7.36 -4.45
CA PHE A 100 -13.94 8.54 -4.51
C PHE A 100 -13.70 9.60 -3.41
N GLY A 101 -12.46 9.70 -2.91
CA GLY A 101 -12.08 10.71 -1.93
C GLY A 101 -12.45 10.38 -0.49
N HIS A 102 -12.88 9.14 -0.23
CA HIS A 102 -13.11 8.66 1.13
C HIS A 102 -11.80 8.39 1.90
N SER A 103 -10.72 8.03 1.19
CA SER A 103 -9.37 7.93 1.74
C SER A 103 -8.42 8.94 1.07
N TYR A 104 -7.48 9.49 1.85
CA TYR A 104 -6.46 10.39 1.34
C TYR A 104 -5.28 9.60 0.77
N SER A 105 -4.90 9.87 -0.49
CA SER A 105 -3.63 9.37 -1.05
C SER A 105 -2.48 10.29 -0.66
N ARG A 106 -1.34 9.72 -0.29
CA ARG A 106 -0.09 10.46 -0.20
C ARG A 106 0.52 10.65 -1.60
N PHE A 107 1.64 11.38 -1.65
CA PHE A 107 2.50 11.50 -2.83
C PHE A 107 3.73 10.60 -2.65
N PRO A 108 4.13 9.80 -3.67
CA PRO A 108 3.49 9.61 -4.98
C PRO A 108 2.14 8.86 -4.87
N TRP A 109 1.32 8.89 -5.93
CA TRP A 109 -0.03 8.29 -5.98
C TRP A 109 0.00 6.82 -5.53
N GLN A 110 -0.58 6.49 -4.37
CA GLN A 110 -0.37 5.19 -3.72
C GLN A 110 -1.33 4.08 -4.18
N TRP A 111 -2.39 4.43 -4.92
CA TRP A 111 -3.38 3.44 -5.37
C TRP A 111 -2.84 2.43 -6.39
N VAL A 112 -1.68 2.69 -7.00
CA VAL A 112 -1.02 1.74 -7.90
C VAL A 112 -0.29 0.63 -7.14
N ASP A 113 -0.01 0.84 -5.85
CA ASP A 113 0.78 -0.07 -5.01
C ASP A 113 -0.11 -1.06 -4.25
N SER A 114 -1.40 -0.77 -4.11
CA SER A 114 -2.37 -1.67 -3.47
C SER A 114 -2.56 -2.94 -4.31
N PRO A 115 -2.51 -4.14 -3.71
CA PRO A 115 -2.80 -5.37 -4.42
C PRO A 115 -4.26 -5.36 -4.87
N TRP A 116 -4.50 -5.76 -6.12
CA TRP A 116 -5.85 -5.87 -6.64
C TRP A 116 -6.64 -6.94 -5.88
N PRO A 117 -7.96 -6.81 -5.75
CA PRO A 117 -8.79 -7.72 -4.95
C PRO A 117 -8.71 -9.20 -5.36
N TRP A 118 -8.35 -9.49 -6.61
CA TRP A 118 -8.16 -10.85 -7.13
C TRP A 118 -6.72 -11.38 -6.99
N GLN A 119 -5.78 -10.56 -6.53
CA GLN A 119 -4.42 -10.99 -6.20
C GLN A 119 -4.32 -11.62 -4.80
N VAL A 120 -5.43 -11.64 -4.05
CA VAL A 120 -5.54 -12.11 -2.67
C VAL A 120 -6.13 -13.51 -2.59
#